data_AF-A0A9Y2IB45-F1
#
_entry.id   AF-A0A9Y2IB45-F1
#
_cell.length_a   1.000
_cell.length_b   1.000
_cell.length_c   1.000
_cell.angle_alpha   90.00
_cell.angle_beta   90.00
_cell.angle_gamma   90.00
#
_symmetry.space_group_name_H-M   'P 1'
#
loop_
_entity.id
_entity.type
_entity.pdbx_description
1 polymer ?
#
loop_
_entity_poly.entity_id
_entity_poly.type
_entity_poly.pdbx_seq_one_letter_code
_entity_poly.pdbx_strand_id
1 'polypeptide(L)'
;MGLLSGILGLPLAPVRGVLALGELIQRRVDEELHDPASVRRELEAAEQARAAGEISAEEEAEAQQRALSRLTASPPSRPVRRSDEREG
;
A
#
# COMPACT_ATOMS: atom_id res chain seq x y z
N MET A 1 14.01 5.14 28.66
CA MET A 1 15.17 4.25 28.44
C MET A 1 16.42 5.10 28.39
N GLY A 2 17.29 5.00 29.41
CA GLY A 2 18.37 5.95 29.67
C GLY A 2 19.49 5.97 28.62
N LEU A 3 20.28 7.04 28.64
CA LEU A 3 21.38 7.35 27.71
C LEU A 3 22.30 6.16 27.41
N LEU A 4 22.56 5.30 28.41
CA LEU A 4 23.36 4.09 28.26
C LEU A 4 22.78 3.10 27.23
N SER A 5 21.45 2.91 27.23
CA SER A 5 20.76 2.08 26.24
C SER A 5 20.82 2.69 24.84
N GLY A 6 20.81 4.02 24.74
CA GLY A 6 21.02 4.75 23.48
C GLY A 6 22.40 4.50 22.88
N ILE A 7 23.46 4.61 23.70
CA ILE A 7 24.85 4.40 23.28
C ILE A 7 25.11 2.95 22.87
N LEU A 8 24.65 1.98 23.67
CA LEU A 8 24.75 0.55 23.31
C LEU A 8 23.89 0.18 22.09
N GLY A 9 22.85 0.97 21.82
CA GLY A 9 22.01 0.85 20.64
C GLY A 9 22.58 1.52 19.38
N LEU A 10 23.59 2.39 19.49
CA LEU A 10 24.19 3.11 18.36
C LEU A 10 24.75 2.21 17.27
N PRO A 11 25.43 1.08 17.56
CA PRO A 11 25.89 0.16 16.52
C PRO A 11 24.73 -0.43 15.70
N LEU A 12 23.53 -0.52 16.29
CA LEU A 12 22.30 -1.01 15.64
C LEU A 12 21.48 0.12 15.00
N ALA A 13 21.90 1.39 15.11
CA ALA A 13 21.23 2.53 14.48
C ALA A 13 21.08 2.37 12.95
N PRO A 14 22.05 1.83 12.19
CA PRO A 14 21.89 1.62 10.75
C PRO A 14 20.74 0.67 10.41
N VAL A 15 20.59 -0.43 11.18
CA VAL A 15 19.50 -1.41 10.98
C VAL A 15 18.15 -0.76 11.24
N ARG A 16 18.04 0.06 12.30
CA ARG A 16 16.84 0.85 12.58
C ARG A 16 16.52 1.85 11.47
N GLY A 17 17.55 2.42 10.83
CA GLY A 17 17.39 3.30 9.68
C GLY A 17 16.78 2.60 8.47
N VAL A 18 17.22 1.38 8.15
CA VAL A 18 16.64 0.57 7.07
C VAL A 18 15.17 0.20 7.35
N LEU A 19 14.87 -0.18 8.60
CA LEU A 19 13.48 -0.47 9.00
C LEU A 19 12.57 0.76 8.87
N ALA A 20 13.02 1.92 9.34
CA ALA A 20 12.27 3.17 9.20
C ALA A 20 12.07 3.57 7.74
N LEU A 21 13.06 3.32 6.87
CA LEU A 21 12.93 3.53 5.43
C LEU A 21 11.91 2.57 4.81
N GLY A 22 11.91 1.30 5.21
CA GLY A 22 10.90 0.33 4.79
C GLY A 22 9.49 0.74 5.17
N GLU A 23 9.29 1.23 6.40
CA GLU A 23 8.00 1.78 6.84
C GLU A 23 7.58 3.02 6.04
N LEU A 24 8.52 3.91 5.71
CA LEU A 24 8.24 5.07 4.88
C LEU A 24 7.81 4.67 3.47
N ILE A 25 8.54 3.74 2.84
CA ILE A 25 8.20 3.22 1.51
C ILE A 25 6.82 2.56 1.56
N GLN A 26 6.54 1.73 2.57
CA GLN A 26 5.23 1.10 2.73
C GLN A 26 4.11 2.15 2.78
N ARG A 27 4.26 3.21 3.57
CA ARG A 27 3.26 4.29 3.65
C ARG A 27 3.02 4.97 2.30
N ARG A 28 4.09 5.25 1.55
CA ARG A 28 3.98 5.87 0.22
C ARG A 28 3.34 4.95 -0.80
N VAL A 29 3.68 3.67 -0.77
CA VAL A 29 3.08 2.64 -1.63
C VAL A 29 1.60 2.47 -1.30
N ASP A 30 1.22 2.48 -0.02
CA ASP A 30 -0.19 2.44 0.39
C ASP A 30 -0.93 3.70 -0.10
N GLU A 31 -0.33 4.89 -0.01
CA GLU A 31 -0.92 6.13 -0.56
C GLU A 31 -1.10 6.07 -2.09
N GLU A 32 -0.11 5.57 -2.82
CA GLU A 32 -0.12 5.58 -4.29
C GLU A 32 -0.95 4.44 -4.90
N LEU A 33 -0.93 3.24 -4.31
CA LEU A 33 -1.76 2.11 -4.74
C LEU A 33 -3.25 2.33 -4.47
N HIS A 34 -3.59 3.17 -3.48
CA HIS A 34 -4.97 3.52 -3.16
C HIS A 34 -5.36 4.93 -3.63
N ASP A 35 -4.51 5.61 -4.42
CA ASP A 35 -4.83 6.92 -4.94
C ASP A 35 -5.91 6.81 -6.06
N PRO A 36 -7.10 7.43 -5.91
CA PRO A 36 -8.10 7.46 -6.97
C PRO A 36 -7.58 8.03 -8.30
N ALA A 37 -6.50 8.82 -8.31
CA ALA A 37 -5.91 9.34 -9.55
C ALA A 37 -5.19 8.25 -10.36
N SER A 38 -4.63 7.21 -9.73
CA SER A 38 -3.94 6.12 -10.46
C SER A 38 -4.93 5.27 -11.25
N VAL A 39 -6.07 4.93 -10.62
CA VAL A 39 -7.15 4.20 -11.28
C VAL A 39 -7.79 5.00 -12.40
N ARG A 40 -7.99 6.32 -12.25
CA ARG A 40 -8.47 7.16 -13.36
C ARG A 40 -7.58 7.06 -14.60
N ARG A 41 -6.25 7.09 -14.42
CA ARG A 41 -5.29 6.94 -15.52
C ARG A 41 -5.37 5.56 -16.17
N GLU A 42 -5.53 4.50 -15.39
CA GLU A 42 -5.70 3.15 -15.95
C GLU A 42 -7.01 2.98 -16.73
N LEU A 43 -8.10 3.59 -16.26
CA LEU A 43 -9.38 3.60 -16.98
C LEU A 43 -9.25 4.33 -18.32
N GLU A 44 -8.62 5.51 -18.33
CA GLU A 44 -8.34 6.26 -19.56
C GLU A 44 -7.45 5.48 -20.53
N ALA A 45 -6.44 4.77 -20.02
CA ALA A 45 -5.56 3.93 -20.83
C ALA A 45 -6.31 2.73 -21.45
N ALA A 46 -7.20 2.07 -20.68
CA ALA A 46 -8.03 0.99 -21.19
C ALA A 46 -8.96 1.47 -22.31
N GLU A 47 -9.60 2.64 -22.13
CA GLU A 47 -10.47 3.21 -23.15
C GLU A 47 -9.72 3.65 -24.41
N GLN A 48 -8.51 4.20 -24.26
CA GLN A 48 -7.63 4.50 -25.39
C GLN A 48 -7.21 3.23 -26.15
N ALA A 49 -6.84 2.17 -25.43
CA ALA A 49 -6.52 0.88 -26.05
C ALA A 49 -7.73 0.29 -26.79
N ARG A 50 -8.95 0.47 -26.25
CA ARG A 50 -10.17 0.06 -26.94
C ARG A 50 -10.43 0.89 -28.19
N ALA A 51 -10.29 2.21 -28.10
CA ALA A 51 -10.45 3.11 -29.23
C ALA A 51 -9.42 2.86 -30.34
N ALA A 52 -8.21 2.44 -29.97
CA ALA A 52 -7.17 1.99 -30.89
C ALA A 52 -7.43 0.60 -31.50
N GLY A 53 -8.41 -0.14 -30.97
CA GLY A 53 -8.72 -1.51 -31.38
C GLY A 53 -7.72 -2.55 -30.88
N GLU A 54 -6.87 -2.19 -29.92
CA GLU A 54 -5.85 -3.08 -29.33
C GLU A 54 -6.46 -4.10 -28.36
N ILE A 55 -7.60 -3.73 -27.75
CA ILE A 55 -8.38 -4.62 -26.87
C ILE A 55 -9.84 -4.68 -27.32
N SER A 56 -10.50 -5.77 -26.98
CA SER A 56 -11.94 -5.97 -27.12
C SER A 56 -12.72 -5.28 -26.00
N ALA A 57 -14.05 -5.18 -26.17
CA ALA A 57 -14.92 -4.59 -25.16
C ALA A 57 -14.98 -5.43 -23.87
N GLU A 58 -14.89 -6.77 -23.99
CA GLU A 58 -14.79 -7.66 -22.82
C GLU A 58 -13.50 -7.39 -22.04
N GLU A 59 -12.36 -7.28 -22.74
CA GLU A 59 -11.05 -7.04 -22.12
C GLU A 59 -10.96 -5.65 -21.46
N GLU A 60 -11.58 -4.65 -22.07
CA GLU A 60 -11.74 -3.32 -21.47
C GLU A 60 -12.54 -3.41 -20.17
N ALA A 61 -13.71 -4.05 -20.19
CA ALA A 61 -14.56 -4.18 -19.01
C ALA A 61 -13.84 -4.92 -17.86
N GLU A 62 -13.08 -5.97 -18.18
CA GLU A 62 -12.24 -6.67 -17.19
C GLU A 62 -11.10 -5.80 -16.64
N ALA A 63 -10.46 -4.98 -17.48
CA ALA A 63 -9.43 -4.04 -17.04
C ALA A 63 -10.01 -2.97 -16.10
N GLN A 64 -11.15 -2.39 -16.46
CA GLN A 64 -11.86 -1.39 -15.66
C GLN A 64 -12.32 -1.98 -14.32
N GLN A 65 -12.90 -3.18 -14.32
CA GLN A 65 -13.35 -3.86 -13.10
C GLN A 65 -12.19 -4.18 -12.16
N ARG A 66 -11.03 -4.61 -12.69
CA ARG A 66 -9.82 -4.86 -11.90
C ARG A 66 -9.27 -3.58 -11.26
N ALA A 67 -9.24 -2.48 -12.01
CA ALA A 67 -8.78 -1.19 -11.51
C ALA A 67 -9.68 -0.68 -10.37
N LEU A 68 -11.01 -0.74 -10.53
CA LEU A 68 -11.98 -0.35 -9.51
C LEU A 68 -11.94 -1.26 -8.25
N SER A 69 -11.70 -2.56 -8.44
CA SER A 69 -11.60 -3.53 -7.33
C SER A 69 -10.42 -3.22 -6.40
N ARG A 70 -9.32 -2.64 -6.90
CA ARG A 70 -8.18 -2.22 -6.06
C ARG A 70 -8.51 -1.05 -5.13
N LEU A 71 -9.35 -0.11 -5.56
CA LEU A 71 -9.79 1.00 -4.69
C LEU A 71 -10.76 0.56 -3.60
N THR A 72 -11.57 -0.47 -3.88
CA THR A 72 -12.63 -0.94 -2.99
C THR A 72 -12.22 -2.10 -2.09
N ALA A 73 -11.14 -2.81 -2.43
CA ALA A 73 -10.49 -3.75 -1.53
C ALA A 73 -9.89 -2.99 -0.35
N SER A 74 -10.70 -2.75 0.68
CA SER A 74 -10.24 -2.26 1.98
C SER A 74 -9.04 -3.11 2.41
N PRO A 75 -7.90 -2.51 2.81
CA PRO A 75 -6.79 -3.30 3.32
C PRO A 75 -7.32 -4.19 4.46
N PRO A 76 -6.84 -5.44 4.58
CA PRO A 76 -7.33 -6.35 5.61
C PRO A 76 -7.19 -5.63 6.94
N SER A 77 -8.33 -5.33 7.57
CA SER A 77 -8.41 -4.69 8.86
C SER A 77 -7.48 -5.45 9.78
N ARG A 78 -6.31 -4.86 10.11
CA ARG A 78 -5.37 -5.46 11.07
C ARG A 78 -6.21 -5.83 12.28
N PRO A 79 -6.27 -7.12 12.69
CA PRO A 79 -7.08 -7.48 13.83
C PRO A 79 -6.59 -6.62 14.98
N VAL A 80 -7.46 -5.73 15.47
CA VAL A 80 -7.26 -5.02 16.72
C VAL A 80 -6.95 -6.11 17.70
N ARG A 81 -5.68 -6.21 18.11
CA ARG A 81 -5.24 -7.10 19.16
C ARG A 81 -5.88 -6.52 20.41
N ARG A 82 -7.14 -6.92 20.65
CA ARG A 82 -7.86 -6.67 21.90
C ARG A 82 -6.92 -7.23 22.95
N SER A 83 -6.41 -6.32 23.77
CA SER A 83 -5.55 -6.62 24.90
C SER A 83 -6.39 -7.41 25.90
N ASP A 84 -6.61 -8.68 25.60
CA ASP A 84 -6.85 -9.66 26.62
C ASP A 84 -5.49 -10.04 27.20
N GLU A 85 -5.49 -10.12 28.53
CA GLU A 85 -4.38 -10.43 29.43
C GLU A 85 -3.50 -9.23 29.80
N ARG A 86 -3.23 -8.89 31.06
CA ARG A 86 -3.48 -9.47 32.40
C ARG A 86 -2.89 -8.39 33.35
N GLU A 87 -3.45 -8.01 34.49
CA GLU A 87 -3.26 -8.62 35.81
C GLU A 87 -3.68 -7.57 36.86
N GLY A 88 -4.35 -8.03 37.91
CA GLY A 88 -4.83 -7.25 39.06
C GLY A 88 -5.97 -7.95 39.74
#